data_AF-A0A3L8S092-F1
#
_entry.id   AF-A0A3L8S092-F1
#
_cell.length_a   1.000
_cell.length_b   1.000
_cell.length_c   1.000
_cell.angle_alpha   90.00
_cell.angle_beta   90.00
_cell.angle_gamma   90.00
#
_symmetry.space_group_name_H-M   'P 1'
#
loop_
_entity.id
_entity.type
_entity.pdbx_description
1 polymer ?
#
loop_
_entity_poly.entity_id
_entity_poly.type
_entity_poly.pdbx_seq_one_letter_code
_entity_poly.pdbx_strand_id
1 'polypeptide(L)'
;MGGHINGGTGGRAGLRYRGGLIEWAWSLLWAWWWAGSPRSVDDGGGAAMSVALRNAQRAVPVRRASLRRAVCALRAALGASRFDVGLVCASNALMQRLNGAYRHCPEPTDVLSFPFHQVAAGELPRPCCRGEYNLGDIFLGVEYIHQQCRETGEDFDDVLTVTAAHGLCHLLGYRHDTKPEWEQVRDALGPGRVCGGKKEKRVIASMCSQKKWYSFVLPRYLLYDVNPPEGFNLRRDVYVRIASLLKTLRKSENWVLVLPPWGHLYHWQSPDILQTRIAWSEFFDIPSLNRNIPVIEYEQFLAESGGPFIEQVYVLQGYAEGWKEGTWEEKIDEKPCIDQLVYSKDKYGYYRGWFWGYKETRGLNVSCLSVQGSASVVAPILLKNTSAQSVMLDRAENLLHDHYGGKDYWNTRRSMVFAKHLRVVGDKFRKKYLQSTDEADKTQYNEDWTQMKVKTGTALGGPYLGVHLRRRDFIWGHREDVPSLQGAVKKIYSLLEMLNLEKVFVATDAVEEEVELLKKLLPEMVRFEPSLEELELYKDGGLAVIDQWICAHARYFIGTSVSTFSFRIHEEREILGFDPKTTYNRFCGETEKNCEQPAHWKIVY
;
A
#
# COMPACT_ATOMS: atom_id res chain seq x y z
N MET A 1 -32.60 -37.65 -69.97
CA MET A 1 -31.60 -36.59 -69.71
C MET A 1 -31.44 -36.49 -68.21
N GLY A 2 -30.20 -36.75 -67.73
CA GLY A 2 -29.65 -36.58 -66.36
C GLY A 2 -30.53 -36.91 -65.15
N GLY A 3 -30.23 -37.86 -64.27
CA GLY A 3 -29.00 -38.59 -64.01
C GLY A 3 -28.94 -38.90 -62.50
N HIS A 4 -29.05 -40.19 -62.17
CA HIS A 4 -28.52 -40.94 -61.01
C HIS A 4 -28.71 -40.39 -59.57
N ILE A 5 -29.39 -41.07 -58.61
CA ILE A 5 -29.38 -42.46 -58.07
C ILE A 5 -28.71 -42.51 -56.67
N ASN A 6 -29.39 -43.26 -55.78
CA ASN A 6 -29.01 -43.88 -54.49
C ASN A 6 -29.00 -42.99 -53.22
N GLY A 7 -29.58 -43.38 -52.08
CA GLY A 7 -30.08 -44.69 -51.62
C GLY A 7 -29.37 -45.11 -50.32
N GLY A 8 -30.13 -45.53 -49.29
CA GLY A 8 -29.61 -46.22 -48.09
C GLY A 8 -29.80 -45.45 -46.78
N THR A 9 -30.79 -45.75 -45.93
CA THR A 9 -30.89 -46.84 -44.92
C THR A 9 -30.17 -46.59 -43.59
N GLY A 10 -30.98 -46.44 -42.53
CA GLY A 10 -30.82 -47.19 -41.28
C GLY A 10 -30.05 -46.54 -40.13
N GLY A 11 -30.71 -46.40 -38.98
CA GLY A 11 -30.06 -46.71 -37.70
C GLY A 11 -30.21 -45.71 -36.55
N ARG A 12 -31.13 -46.07 -35.64
CA ARG A 12 -31.05 -45.96 -34.16
C ARG A 12 -30.93 -44.57 -33.51
N ALA A 13 -31.99 -44.28 -32.76
CA ALA A 13 -32.03 -43.31 -31.67
C ALA A 13 -30.86 -43.49 -30.69
N GLY A 14 -30.20 -42.38 -30.38
CA GLY A 14 -29.23 -42.23 -29.32
C GLY A 14 -29.15 -40.75 -28.94
N LEU A 15 -29.93 -40.33 -27.94
CA LEU A 15 -29.79 -39.02 -27.32
C LEU A 15 -28.41 -38.93 -26.64
N ARG A 16 -27.55 -38.04 -27.12
CA ARG A 16 -26.39 -37.51 -26.39
C ARG A 16 -26.29 -36.02 -26.68
N TYR A 17 -26.82 -35.20 -25.78
CA TYR A 17 -26.52 -33.77 -25.74
C TYR A 17 -25.16 -33.57 -25.06
N ARG A 18 -24.26 -32.83 -25.74
CA ARG A 18 -22.92 -32.42 -25.26
C ARG A 18 -22.88 -30.89 -25.18
N GLY A 19 -22.30 -30.40 -24.10
CA GLY A 19 -22.24 -28.99 -23.72
C GLY A 19 -21.21 -28.12 -24.45
N GLY A 20 -21.24 -26.84 -24.11
CA GLY A 20 -20.27 -25.79 -24.43
C GLY A 20 -20.42 -24.69 -23.36
N LEU A 21 -19.33 -24.37 -22.64
CA LEU A 21 -19.39 -23.49 -21.46
C LEU A 21 -18.09 -22.70 -21.18
N ILE A 22 -17.10 -22.67 -22.10
CA ILE A 22 -15.72 -22.28 -21.74
C ILE A 22 -15.20 -20.99 -22.41
N GLU A 23 -15.81 -20.45 -23.46
CA GLU A 23 -15.28 -19.22 -24.12
C GLU A 23 -15.86 -17.88 -23.59
N TRP A 24 -16.82 -17.92 -22.66
CA TRP A 24 -17.61 -16.73 -22.26
C TRP A 24 -16.89 -15.77 -21.30
N ALA A 25 -15.97 -16.24 -20.46
CA ALA A 25 -15.38 -15.43 -19.38
C ALA A 25 -14.33 -14.40 -19.84
N TRP A 26 -13.78 -14.54 -21.06
CA TRP A 26 -12.58 -13.81 -21.47
C TRP A 26 -12.83 -12.55 -22.31
N SER A 27 -13.96 -12.43 -23.01
CA SER A 27 -14.22 -11.27 -23.88
C SER A 27 -14.83 -10.06 -23.15
N LEU A 28 -15.52 -10.29 -22.02
CA LEU A 28 -16.14 -9.22 -21.21
C LEU A 28 -15.12 -8.34 -20.47
N LEU A 29 -13.97 -8.89 -20.08
CA LEU A 29 -12.89 -8.14 -19.42
C LEU A 29 -12.11 -7.23 -20.39
N TRP A 30 -12.14 -7.53 -21.70
CA TRP A 30 -11.45 -6.74 -22.72
C TRP A 30 -12.26 -5.50 -23.15
N ALA A 31 -13.60 -5.61 -23.19
CA ALA A 31 -14.48 -4.48 -23.53
C ALA A 31 -14.52 -3.38 -22.45
N TRP A 32 -14.33 -3.74 -21.18
CA TRP A 32 -14.32 -2.77 -20.08
C TRP A 32 -13.04 -1.92 -20.04
N TRP A 33 -11.91 -2.42 -20.56
CA TRP A 33 -10.65 -1.68 -20.63
C TRP A 33 -10.68 -0.53 -21.66
N TRP A 34 -11.63 -0.55 -22.60
CA TRP A 34 -11.81 0.48 -23.64
C TRP A 34 -12.91 1.50 -23.33
N ALA A 35 -13.83 1.20 -22.41
CA ALA A 35 -14.89 2.12 -21.98
C ALA A 35 -14.46 2.81 -20.67
N GLY A 36 -13.88 4.01 -20.80
CA GLY A 36 -13.37 4.80 -19.68
C GLY A 36 -14.33 4.94 -18.49
N SER A 37 -13.75 4.98 -17.29
CA SER A 37 -14.41 5.06 -15.98
C SER A 37 -15.63 6.01 -15.94
N PRO A 38 -16.81 5.58 -15.48
CA PRO A 38 -17.86 6.49 -15.07
C PRO A 38 -17.45 7.21 -13.78
N ARG A 39 -17.77 8.49 -13.69
CA ARG A 39 -17.51 9.37 -12.54
C ARG A 39 -18.12 8.80 -11.26
N SER A 40 -17.34 8.84 -10.18
CA SER A 40 -17.79 8.59 -8.81
C SER A 40 -18.88 9.58 -8.41
N VAL A 41 -20.02 9.06 -7.98
CA VAL A 41 -21.01 9.83 -7.21
C VAL A 41 -20.73 9.52 -5.74
N ASP A 42 -20.35 10.55 -4.99
CA ASP A 42 -20.32 10.54 -3.53
C ASP A 42 -21.71 10.20 -2.96
N ASP A 43 -21.76 9.36 -1.92
CA ASP A 43 -22.65 9.62 -0.77
C ASP A 43 -22.51 8.58 0.36
N GLY A 44 -22.35 9.09 1.59
CA GLY A 44 -22.96 8.55 2.81
C GLY A 44 -22.34 7.30 3.45
N GLY A 45 -21.68 7.50 4.60
CA GLY A 45 -21.18 6.42 5.46
C GLY A 45 -22.26 5.37 5.80
N GLY A 46 -21.93 4.10 5.58
CA GLY A 46 -22.77 2.95 5.92
C GLY A 46 -21.91 1.69 6.00
N ALA A 47 -22.12 0.91 7.07
CA ALA A 47 -21.37 -0.30 7.41
C ALA A 47 -21.14 -1.25 6.21
N ALA A 48 -19.94 -1.84 6.12
CA ALA A 48 -19.57 -2.78 5.08
C ALA A 48 -20.53 -3.99 5.04
N MET A 49 -21.28 -4.13 3.94
CA MET A 49 -22.20 -5.25 3.71
C MET A 49 -21.41 -6.54 3.42
N SER A 50 -21.98 -7.69 3.75
CA SER A 50 -21.26 -8.92 4.11
C SER A 50 -21.39 -10.06 3.09
N VAL A 51 -20.35 -10.88 2.96
CA VAL A 51 -20.43 -12.21 2.32
C VAL A 51 -20.63 -13.24 3.42
N ALA A 52 -21.83 -13.82 3.50
CA ALA A 52 -22.19 -14.81 4.50
C ALA A 52 -21.84 -16.22 4.02
N LEU A 53 -20.65 -16.71 4.39
CA LEU A 53 -20.20 -18.05 4.01
C LEU A 53 -20.49 -19.08 5.11
N ARG A 54 -21.30 -20.10 4.79
CA ARG A 54 -21.57 -21.28 5.61
C ARG A 54 -21.05 -22.54 4.94
N ASN A 55 -20.28 -23.35 5.67
CA ASN A 55 -19.94 -24.71 5.22
C ASN A 55 -20.92 -25.72 5.84
N ALA A 56 -21.82 -26.26 5.02
CA ALA A 56 -22.86 -27.20 5.43
C ALA A 56 -22.49 -28.68 5.19
N GLN A 57 -21.35 -28.94 4.56
CA GLN A 57 -20.81 -30.28 4.36
C GLN A 57 -19.58 -30.55 5.24
N ARG A 58 -19.20 -31.83 5.37
CA ARG A 58 -18.03 -32.27 6.15
C ARG A 58 -17.09 -33.22 5.41
N ALA A 59 -17.40 -33.56 4.16
CA ALA A 59 -16.68 -34.54 3.36
C ALA A 59 -15.36 -33.98 2.76
N VAL A 60 -15.31 -32.69 2.42
CA VAL A 60 -14.14 -32.04 1.83
C VAL A 60 -13.75 -30.81 2.64
N PRO A 61 -12.48 -30.65 3.06
CA PRO A 61 -12.03 -29.44 3.73
C PRO A 61 -12.08 -28.25 2.75
N VAL A 62 -12.70 -27.15 3.16
CA VAL A 62 -12.81 -25.92 2.36
C VAL A 62 -12.08 -24.78 3.05
N ARG A 63 -11.20 -24.09 2.31
CA ARG A 63 -10.51 -22.87 2.75
C ARG A 63 -11.48 -21.68 2.76
N ARG A 64 -12.37 -21.64 3.76
CA ARG A 64 -13.45 -20.65 3.90
C ARG A 64 -12.98 -19.20 3.78
N ALA A 65 -11.82 -18.86 4.36
CA ALA A 65 -11.28 -17.51 4.27
C ALA A 65 -10.91 -17.15 2.81
N SER A 66 -10.25 -18.06 2.09
CA SER A 66 -9.86 -17.86 0.69
C SER A 66 -11.07 -17.69 -0.22
N LEU A 67 -12.03 -18.60 -0.10
CA LEU A 67 -13.27 -18.55 -0.89
C LEU A 67 -14.08 -17.27 -0.60
N ARG A 68 -14.18 -16.86 0.68
CA ARG A 68 -14.83 -15.61 1.06
C ARG A 68 -14.14 -14.40 0.43
N ARG A 69 -12.80 -14.34 0.46
CA ARG A 69 -12.03 -13.25 -0.17
C ARG A 69 -12.27 -13.19 -1.67
N ALA A 70 -12.21 -14.34 -2.35
CA ALA A 70 -12.42 -14.42 -3.79
C ALA A 70 -13.81 -13.88 -4.17
N VAL A 71 -14.87 -14.29 -3.45
CA VAL A 71 -16.23 -13.81 -3.70
C VAL A 71 -16.38 -12.32 -3.36
N CYS A 72 -15.74 -11.81 -2.28
CA CYS A 72 -15.72 -10.38 -1.99
C CYS A 72 -15.07 -9.57 -3.14
N ALA A 73 -13.93 -10.04 -3.66
CA ALA A 73 -13.23 -9.39 -4.76
C ALA A 73 -14.07 -9.41 -6.05
N LEU A 74 -14.67 -10.56 -6.39
CA LEU A 74 -15.56 -10.70 -7.54
C LEU A 74 -16.78 -9.78 -7.42
N ARG A 75 -17.39 -9.70 -6.24
CA ARG A 75 -18.52 -8.80 -5.96
C ARG A 75 -18.14 -7.33 -6.15
N ALA A 76 -16.96 -6.94 -5.67
CA ALA A 76 -16.44 -5.58 -5.86
C ALA A 76 -16.16 -5.29 -7.34
N ALA A 77 -15.55 -6.22 -8.07
CA ALA A 77 -15.27 -6.09 -9.49
C ALA A 77 -16.54 -5.95 -10.35
N LEU A 78 -17.64 -6.57 -9.93
CA LEU A 78 -18.95 -6.48 -10.58
C LEU A 78 -19.77 -5.23 -10.15
N GLY A 79 -19.18 -4.32 -9.37
CA GLY A 79 -19.89 -3.12 -8.87
C GLY A 79 -20.96 -3.41 -7.81
N ALA A 80 -21.05 -4.65 -7.33
CA ALA A 80 -22.07 -5.09 -6.38
C ALA A 80 -21.57 -5.08 -4.92
N SER A 81 -20.50 -4.35 -4.61
CA SER A 81 -19.87 -4.30 -3.27
C SER A 81 -20.83 -3.94 -2.14
N ARG A 82 -21.93 -3.24 -2.47
CA ARG A 82 -22.98 -2.79 -1.54
C ARG A 82 -24.05 -3.84 -1.22
N PHE A 83 -24.02 -5.02 -1.85
CA PHE A 83 -25.05 -6.05 -1.68
C PHE A 83 -24.54 -7.24 -0.86
N ASP A 84 -25.35 -7.78 0.04
CA ASP A 84 -25.10 -9.05 0.70
C ASP A 84 -25.17 -10.21 -0.28
N VAL A 85 -24.33 -11.24 -0.05
CA VAL A 85 -24.34 -12.50 -0.81
C VAL A 85 -24.21 -13.66 0.17
N GLY A 86 -25.12 -14.63 0.08
CA GLY A 86 -25.02 -15.90 0.80
C GLY A 86 -24.22 -16.93 0.00
N LEU A 87 -23.28 -17.59 0.65
CA LEU A 87 -22.51 -18.69 0.06
C LEU A 87 -22.59 -19.93 0.93
N VAL A 88 -23.12 -21.02 0.37
CA VAL A 88 -23.31 -22.28 1.08
C VAL A 88 -22.52 -23.39 0.41
N CYS A 89 -21.48 -23.89 1.09
CA CYS A 89 -20.79 -25.11 0.65
C CYS A 89 -21.64 -26.32 1.03
N ALA A 90 -22.18 -27.03 0.04
CA ALA A 90 -23.19 -28.07 0.18
C ALA A 90 -22.64 -29.48 -0.15
N SER A 91 -23.27 -30.49 0.45
CA SER A 91 -22.99 -31.90 0.15
C SER A 91 -23.74 -32.36 -1.10
N ASN A 92 -23.33 -33.49 -1.69
CA ASN A 92 -24.01 -34.03 -2.87
C ASN A 92 -25.49 -34.32 -2.60
N ALA A 93 -25.83 -34.84 -1.42
CA ALA A 93 -27.22 -35.10 -1.04
C ALA A 93 -28.06 -33.81 -0.96
N LEU A 94 -27.49 -32.71 -0.47
CA LEU A 94 -28.18 -31.42 -0.43
C LEU A 94 -28.34 -30.84 -1.84
N MET A 95 -27.28 -30.86 -2.66
CA MET A 95 -27.34 -30.41 -4.05
C MET A 95 -28.36 -31.20 -4.86
N GLN A 96 -28.40 -32.52 -4.72
CA GLN A 96 -29.34 -33.39 -5.40
C GLN A 96 -30.80 -33.09 -5.03
N ARG A 97 -31.07 -32.86 -3.75
CA ARG A 97 -32.41 -32.44 -3.28
C ARG A 97 -32.82 -31.09 -3.86
N LEU A 98 -31.93 -30.10 -3.79
CA LEU A 98 -32.21 -28.76 -4.31
C LEU A 98 -32.40 -28.77 -5.84
N ASN A 99 -31.53 -29.48 -6.56
CA ASN A 99 -31.61 -29.59 -8.02
C ASN A 99 -32.89 -30.33 -8.46
N GLY A 100 -33.28 -31.39 -7.74
CA GLY A 100 -34.56 -32.07 -7.95
C GLY A 100 -35.77 -31.19 -7.67
N ALA A 101 -35.75 -30.40 -6.60
CA ALA A 101 -36.86 -29.53 -6.22
C ALA A 101 -37.05 -28.33 -7.15
N TYR A 102 -35.95 -27.68 -7.56
CA TYR A 102 -36.00 -26.41 -8.29
C TYR A 102 -35.76 -26.53 -9.80
N ARG A 103 -35.07 -27.58 -10.26
CA ARG A 103 -34.79 -27.80 -11.70
C ARG A 103 -35.34 -29.12 -12.23
N HIS A 104 -36.06 -29.89 -11.40
CA HIS A 104 -36.58 -31.23 -11.73
C HIS A 104 -35.51 -32.23 -12.21
N CYS A 105 -34.25 -32.01 -11.79
CA CYS A 105 -33.10 -32.86 -12.09
C CYS A 105 -32.50 -33.37 -10.78
N PRO A 106 -32.93 -34.53 -10.25
CA PRO A 106 -32.48 -35.04 -8.97
C PRO A 106 -31.09 -35.69 -9.07
N GLU A 107 -30.10 -34.93 -9.55
CA GLU A 107 -28.68 -35.29 -9.60
C GLU A 107 -27.84 -34.20 -8.90
N PRO A 108 -26.73 -34.55 -8.23
CA PRO A 108 -25.76 -33.56 -7.74
C PRO A 108 -25.23 -32.69 -8.89
N THR A 109 -24.95 -31.42 -8.58
CA THR A 109 -24.41 -30.43 -9.54
C THR A 109 -23.38 -29.55 -8.83
N ASP A 110 -22.58 -28.82 -9.59
CA ASP A 110 -21.50 -27.97 -9.12
C ASP A 110 -22.01 -26.65 -8.50
N VAL A 111 -23.05 -26.03 -9.07
CA VAL A 111 -23.63 -24.80 -8.52
C VAL A 111 -25.13 -24.65 -8.73
N LEU A 112 -25.79 -24.06 -7.73
CA LEU A 112 -27.16 -23.53 -7.84
C LEU A 112 -27.18 -22.11 -7.29
N SER A 113 -27.76 -21.18 -8.05
CA SER A 113 -27.91 -19.78 -7.65
C SER A 113 -29.38 -19.41 -7.52
N PHE A 114 -29.71 -18.75 -6.41
CA PHE A 114 -31.06 -18.29 -6.09
C PHE A 114 -31.04 -16.76 -5.99
N PRO A 115 -31.31 -16.05 -7.11
CA PRO A 115 -31.33 -14.59 -7.12
C PRO A 115 -32.43 -14.03 -6.22
N PHE A 116 -32.09 -13.01 -5.43
CA PHE A 116 -33.06 -12.25 -4.63
C PHE A 116 -33.84 -11.25 -5.51
N HIS A 117 -33.18 -10.69 -6.53
CA HIS A 117 -33.76 -9.74 -7.49
C HIS A 117 -33.85 -10.35 -8.89
N GLN A 118 -34.90 -9.99 -9.63
CA GLN A 118 -34.94 -10.24 -11.08
C GLN A 118 -34.43 -8.99 -11.81
N VAL A 119 -33.24 -9.08 -12.38
CA VAL A 119 -32.59 -8.01 -13.15
C VAL A 119 -32.22 -8.48 -14.55
N ALA A 120 -32.08 -7.54 -15.49
CA ALA A 120 -31.50 -7.82 -16.79
C ALA A 120 -29.97 -8.02 -16.64
N ALA A 121 -29.38 -8.81 -17.55
CA ALA A 121 -27.96 -9.09 -17.54
C ALA A 121 -27.11 -7.81 -17.54
N GLY A 122 -26.25 -7.65 -16.54
CA GLY A 122 -25.36 -6.49 -16.39
C GLY A 122 -25.98 -5.27 -15.70
N GLU A 123 -27.27 -5.32 -15.33
CA GLU A 123 -27.88 -4.31 -14.48
C GLU A 123 -27.72 -4.65 -13.00
N LEU A 124 -27.33 -3.66 -12.19
CA LEU A 124 -27.38 -3.80 -10.74
C LEU A 124 -28.81 -3.55 -10.24
N PRO A 125 -29.30 -4.33 -9.24
CA PRO A 125 -30.59 -4.06 -8.63
C PRO A 125 -30.65 -2.63 -8.09
N ARG A 126 -31.86 -2.07 -8.01
CA ARG A 126 -32.11 -0.74 -7.43
C ARG A 126 -33.02 -0.87 -6.20
N PRO A 127 -32.47 -1.26 -5.03
CA PRO A 127 -33.22 -1.40 -3.78
C PRO A 127 -33.91 -0.09 -3.37
N CYS A 128 -35.14 -0.18 -2.87
CA CYS A 128 -35.84 0.98 -2.31
C CYS A 128 -35.54 1.19 -0.81
N CYS A 129 -35.04 0.15 -0.12
CA CYS A 129 -34.72 0.18 1.30
C CYS A 129 -33.52 -0.71 1.65
N ARG A 130 -32.97 -0.54 2.86
CA ARG A 130 -31.73 -1.23 3.29
C ARG A 130 -31.82 -2.76 3.26
N GLY A 131 -33.00 -3.34 3.57
CA GLY A 131 -33.20 -4.79 3.61
C GLY A 131 -33.15 -5.48 2.25
N GLU A 132 -33.24 -4.71 1.16
CA GLU A 132 -33.21 -5.21 -0.22
C GLU A 132 -31.81 -5.23 -0.84
N TYR A 133 -30.78 -4.77 -0.12
CA TYR A 133 -29.38 -4.88 -0.58
C TYR A 133 -28.83 -6.30 -0.43
N ASN A 134 -29.49 -7.27 -1.06
CA ASN A 134 -29.13 -8.69 -1.07
C ASN A 134 -29.19 -9.21 -2.52
N LEU A 135 -28.14 -9.87 -3.01
CA LEU A 135 -28.14 -10.50 -4.34
C LEU A 135 -28.78 -11.89 -4.34
N GLY A 136 -28.79 -12.57 -3.20
CA GLY A 136 -29.29 -13.93 -3.04
C GLY A 136 -28.22 -14.92 -2.59
N ASP A 137 -28.51 -16.20 -2.81
CA ASP A 137 -27.72 -17.32 -2.28
C ASP A 137 -27.10 -18.17 -3.39
N ILE A 138 -25.84 -18.56 -3.20
CA ILE A 138 -25.09 -19.47 -4.07
C ILE A 138 -24.79 -20.75 -3.28
N PHE A 139 -25.22 -21.89 -3.81
CA PHE A 139 -24.91 -23.21 -3.27
C PHE A 139 -23.84 -23.88 -4.13
N LEU A 140 -22.69 -24.20 -3.52
CA LEU A 140 -21.57 -24.87 -4.16
C LEU A 140 -21.53 -26.35 -3.81
N GLY A 141 -21.64 -27.22 -4.81
CA GLY A 141 -21.55 -28.68 -4.67
C GLY A 141 -20.12 -29.15 -4.46
N VAL A 142 -19.60 -28.93 -3.27
CA VAL A 142 -18.18 -29.09 -2.94
C VAL A 142 -17.68 -30.53 -3.14
N GLU A 143 -18.47 -31.52 -2.75
CA GLU A 143 -18.13 -32.94 -2.96
C GLU A 143 -18.08 -33.30 -4.46
N TYR A 144 -19.06 -32.79 -5.23
CA TYR A 144 -19.14 -32.98 -6.67
C TYR A 144 -17.94 -32.35 -7.40
N ILE A 145 -17.64 -31.09 -7.09
CA ILE A 145 -16.49 -30.35 -7.63
C ILE A 145 -15.19 -31.08 -7.30
N HIS A 146 -15.00 -31.49 -6.04
CA HIS A 146 -13.80 -32.20 -5.62
C HIS A 146 -13.59 -33.54 -6.34
N GLN A 147 -14.67 -34.28 -6.57
CA GLN A 147 -14.59 -35.52 -7.35
C GLN A 147 -14.19 -35.23 -8.81
N GLN A 148 -14.78 -34.21 -9.43
CA GLN A 148 -14.41 -33.81 -10.79
C GLN A 148 -12.95 -33.39 -10.86
N CYS A 149 -12.47 -32.55 -9.95
CA CYS A 149 -11.07 -32.12 -9.88
C CYS A 149 -10.10 -33.30 -9.74
N ARG A 150 -10.47 -34.35 -8.98
CA ARG A 150 -9.65 -35.58 -8.90
C ARG A 150 -9.58 -36.35 -10.21
N GLU A 151 -10.64 -36.34 -11.00
CA GLU A 151 -10.71 -37.01 -12.29
C GLU A 151 -10.01 -36.20 -13.40
N THR A 152 -10.05 -34.87 -13.32
CA THR A 152 -9.46 -33.95 -14.32
C THR A 152 -8.03 -33.54 -14.00
N GLY A 153 -7.61 -33.63 -12.73
CA GLY A 153 -6.32 -33.14 -12.24
C GLY A 153 -6.27 -31.62 -12.03
N GLU A 154 -7.43 -30.94 -12.00
CA GLU A 154 -7.54 -29.50 -11.77
C GLU A 154 -7.43 -29.15 -10.29
N ASP A 155 -6.99 -27.93 -9.98
CA ASP A 155 -6.94 -27.44 -8.60
C ASP A 155 -8.36 -27.21 -8.06
N PHE A 156 -8.62 -27.75 -6.87
CA PHE A 156 -9.94 -27.71 -6.27
C PHE A 156 -10.38 -26.29 -5.88
N ASP A 157 -9.48 -25.47 -5.33
CA ASP A 157 -9.82 -24.12 -4.88
C ASP A 157 -10.01 -23.16 -6.07
N ASP A 158 -9.31 -23.40 -7.18
CA ASP A 158 -9.53 -22.70 -8.46
C ASP A 158 -10.92 -22.96 -9.00
N VAL A 159 -11.26 -24.24 -9.18
CA VAL A 159 -12.57 -24.61 -9.73
C VAL A 159 -13.67 -24.09 -8.81
N LEU A 160 -13.51 -24.23 -7.50
CA LEU A 160 -14.48 -23.72 -6.51
C LEU A 160 -14.67 -22.20 -6.62
N THR A 161 -13.61 -21.44 -6.90
CA THR A 161 -13.66 -19.99 -7.09
C THR A 161 -14.37 -19.61 -8.39
N VAL A 162 -14.04 -20.28 -9.49
CA VAL A 162 -14.69 -20.07 -10.79
C VAL A 162 -16.18 -20.39 -10.71
N THR A 163 -16.53 -21.49 -10.04
CA THR A 163 -17.92 -21.90 -9.82
C THR A 163 -18.67 -20.87 -8.95
N ALA A 164 -18.01 -20.25 -7.96
CA ALA A 164 -18.60 -19.15 -7.19
C ALA A 164 -18.82 -17.88 -8.03
N ALA A 165 -17.88 -17.54 -8.92
CA ALA A 165 -18.01 -16.43 -9.86
C ALA A 165 -19.18 -16.64 -10.82
N HIS A 166 -19.30 -17.86 -11.37
CA HIS A 166 -20.43 -18.26 -12.21
C HIS A 166 -21.75 -18.11 -11.45
N GLY A 167 -21.78 -18.56 -10.19
CA GLY A 167 -22.95 -18.43 -9.34
C GLY A 167 -23.37 -16.96 -9.15
N LEU A 168 -22.40 -16.06 -8.98
CA LEU A 168 -22.63 -14.63 -8.80
C LEU A 168 -23.16 -13.95 -10.07
N CYS A 169 -22.70 -14.35 -11.26
CA CYS A 169 -23.24 -13.87 -12.53
C CYS A 169 -24.74 -14.22 -12.66
N HIS A 170 -25.14 -15.42 -12.25
CA HIS A 170 -26.56 -15.77 -12.26
C HIS A 170 -27.41 -14.93 -11.31
N LEU A 171 -26.86 -14.48 -10.17
CA LEU A 171 -27.56 -13.55 -9.29
C LEU A 171 -27.79 -12.17 -9.96
N LEU A 172 -26.99 -11.82 -10.96
CA LEU A 172 -27.06 -10.56 -11.73
C LEU A 172 -27.79 -10.71 -13.08
N GLY A 173 -28.61 -11.75 -13.23
CA GLY A 173 -29.54 -11.85 -14.37
C GLY A 173 -28.95 -12.38 -15.67
N TYR A 174 -27.70 -12.86 -15.68
CA TYR A 174 -27.13 -13.53 -16.85
C TYR A 174 -27.78 -14.92 -17.06
N ARG A 175 -28.43 -15.12 -18.21
CA ARG A 175 -29.16 -16.34 -18.63
C ARG A 175 -28.51 -16.95 -19.89
N HIS A 176 -28.74 -18.24 -20.14
CA HIS A 176 -28.04 -19.04 -21.18
C HIS A 176 -29.02 -19.81 -22.10
N ASP A 177 -30.26 -19.34 -22.22
CA ASP A 177 -31.37 -20.23 -22.54
C ASP A 177 -31.70 -20.27 -24.04
N THR A 178 -31.34 -19.25 -24.85
CA THR A 178 -31.82 -19.17 -26.25
C THR A 178 -30.83 -18.67 -27.30
N LYS A 179 -31.00 -19.20 -28.53
CA LYS A 179 -30.20 -18.92 -29.74
C LYS A 179 -30.25 -17.46 -30.27
N PRO A 180 -31.31 -16.67 -30.09
CA PRO A 180 -31.32 -15.24 -30.48
C PRO A 180 -30.46 -14.36 -29.56
N GLU A 181 -30.33 -14.73 -28.28
CA GLU A 181 -29.42 -14.08 -27.32
C GLU A 181 -27.95 -14.32 -27.72
N TRP A 182 -27.66 -15.48 -28.31
CA TRP A 182 -26.36 -15.79 -28.92
C TRP A 182 -26.02 -14.90 -30.14
N GLU A 183 -27.01 -14.49 -30.93
CA GLU A 183 -26.78 -13.62 -32.10
C GLU A 183 -26.61 -12.14 -31.71
N GLN A 184 -27.31 -11.67 -30.66
CA GLN A 184 -27.05 -10.34 -30.07
C GLN A 184 -25.64 -10.23 -29.48
N VAL A 185 -25.13 -11.33 -28.90
CA VAL A 185 -23.75 -11.44 -28.42
C VAL A 185 -22.75 -11.52 -29.59
N ARG A 186 -23.08 -12.22 -30.69
CA ARG A 186 -22.24 -12.32 -31.90
C ARG A 186 -22.03 -10.97 -32.60
N ASP A 187 -23.09 -10.19 -32.77
CA ASP A 187 -23.02 -8.92 -33.52
C ASP A 187 -22.27 -7.83 -32.74
N ALA A 188 -22.17 -7.94 -31.41
CA ALA A 188 -21.33 -7.07 -30.57
C ALA A 188 -19.83 -7.43 -30.57
N LEU A 189 -19.43 -8.60 -31.11
CA LEU A 189 -18.08 -9.20 -30.93
C LEU A 189 -17.22 -9.32 -32.21
N GLY A 190 -17.70 -8.90 -33.39
CA GLY A 190 -16.91 -8.85 -34.63
C GLY A 190 -16.52 -10.24 -35.22
N PRO A 191 -16.18 -10.34 -36.52
CA PRO A 191 -16.15 -11.63 -37.21
C PRO A 191 -14.80 -12.38 -37.05
N GLY A 192 -14.81 -13.47 -36.29
CA GLY A 192 -13.68 -14.39 -36.12
C GLY A 192 -14.10 -15.86 -36.21
N ARG A 193 -13.83 -16.46 -37.37
CA ARG A 193 -14.10 -17.84 -37.85
C ARG A 193 -13.77 -19.04 -36.91
N VAL A 194 -14.76 -19.95 -36.81
CA VAL A 194 -14.73 -21.45 -36.91
C VAL A 194 -14.72 -22.35 -35.63
N CYS A 195 -15.88 -23.00 -35.45
CA CYS A 195 -16.21 -24.42 -35.25
C CYS A 195 -15.33 -25.37 -34.39
N GLY A 196 -15.85 -25.69 -33.20
CA GLY A 196 -16.32 -27.02 -32.76
C GLY A 196 -15.42 -28.26 -32.94
N GLY A 197 -14.93 -28.81 -31.81
CA GLY A 197 -14.66 -30.24 -31.66
C GLY A 197 -13.43 -30.64 -30.83
N LYS A 198 -13.67 -31.40 -29.75
CA LYS A 198 -12.73 -32.27 -28.99
C LYS A 198 -11.47 -31.66 -28.34
N LYS A 199 -11.29 -30.33 -28.32
CA LYS A 199 -10.15 -29.66 -27.68
C LYS A 199 -10.41 -28.98 -26.32
N GLU A 200 -11.64 -28.93 -25.82
CA GLU A 200 -11.96 -28.15 -24.62
C GLU A 200 -11.32 -28.66 -23.32
N LYS A 201 -11.16 -29.98 -23.14
CA LYS A 201 -10.49 -30.52 -21.93
C LYS A 201 -8.97 -30.38 -21.93
N ARG A 202 -8.35 -30.10 -23.08
CA ARG A 202 -6.89 -29.97 -23.22
C ARG A 202 -6.43 -28.51 -23.20
N VAL A 203 -7.34 -27.57 -23.46
CA VAL A 203 -7.07 -26.13 -23.45
C VAL A 203 -7.07 -25.56 -22.03
N ILE A 204 -7.90 -26.08 -21.11
CA ILE A 204 -7.85 -25.71 -19.69
C ILE A 204 -6.48 -26.07 -19.09
N ALA A 205 -5.98 -27.29 -19.34
CA ALA A 205 -4.65 -27.73 -18.91
C ALA A 205 -3.49 -26.95 -19.58
N SER A 206 -3.68 -26.44 -20.80
CA SER A 206 -2.67 -25.65 -21.52
C SER A 206 -2.69 -24.16 -21.13
N MET A 207 -3.81 -23.63 -20.61
CA MET A 207 -3.94 -22.23 -20.18
C MET A 207 -3.64 -22.04 -18.69
N CYS A 208 -3.91 -23.03 -17.84
CA CYS A 208 -3.41 -23.07 -16.45
C CYS A 208 -1.88 -23.21 -16.34
N SER A 209 -1.20 -23.61 -17.42
CA SER A 209 0.27 -23.67 -17.49
C SER A 209 0.92 -22.29 -17.65
N GLN A 210 0.17 -21.27 -18.06
CA GLN A 210 0.67 -19.90 -18.06
C GLN A 210 0.29 -19.22 -16.74
N LYS A 211 1.27 -19.10 -15.84
CA LYS A 211 1.32 -18.33 -14.58
C LYS A 211 0.73 -16.90 -14.60
N LYS A 212 0.16 -16.44 -15.72
CA LYS A 212 -0.36 -15.09 -15.94
C LYS A 212 -1.72 -14.82 -15.31
N TRP A 213 -2.64 -15.78 -15.12
CA TRP A 213 -3.98 -15.41 -14.60
C TRP A 213 -4.03 -15.16 -13.09
N TYR A 214 -3.30 -15.96 -12.32
CA TYR A 214 -3.17 -15.81 -10.86
C TYR A 214 -2.53 -14.47 -10.45
N SER A 215 -1.64 -13.93 -11.29
CA SER A 215 -0.99 -12.64 -11.10
C SER A 215 -1.93 -11.43 -11.27
N PHE A 216 -3.14 -11.61 -11.80
CA PHE A 216 -4.05 -10.51 -12.14
C PHE A 216 -5.23 -10.32 -11.19
N VAL A 217 -5.53 -11.28 -10.30
CA VAL A 217 -6.72 -11.22 -9.41
C VAL A 217 -6.38 -10.80 -7.98
N LEU A 218 -5.15 -11.01 -7.52
CA LEU A 218 -4.69 -10.60 -6.19
C LEU A 218 -3.40 -9.78 -6.31
N PRO A 219 -3.28 -8.64 -5.62
CA PRO A 219 -2.04 -7.86 -5.65
C PRO A 219 -0.88 -8.64 -5.04
N ARG A 220 0.34 -8.33 -5.50
CA ARG A 220 1.58 -8.66 -4.80
C ARG A 220 1.88 -7.58 -3.76
N TYR A 221 2.43 -7.98 -2.62
CA TYR A 221 2.70 -7.12 -1.49
C TYR A 221 4.20 -6.88 -1.35
N LEU A 222 4.61 -5.62 -1.36
CA LEU A 222 5.96 -5.19 -1.04
C LEU A 222 5.98 -4.72 0.41
N LEU A 223 6.84 -5.30 1.24
CA LEU A 223 7.11 -4.88 2.61
C LEU A 223 8.58 -4.47 2.70
N TYR A 224 8.94 -3.67 3.71
CA TYR A 224 10.34 -3.33 3.95
C TYR A 224 10.60 -2.96 5.41
N ASP A 225 11.82 -3.15 5.86
CA ASP A 225 12.30 -2.57 7.12
C ASP A 225 13.69 -1.94 6.92
N VAL A 226 14.10 -1.17 7.91
CA VAL A 226 15.32 -0.37 7.92
C VAL A 226 16.15 -0.76 9.12
N ASN A 227 17.47 -0.64 8.99
CA ASN A 227 18.42 -0.79 10.10
C ASN A 227 17.89 -0.21 11.43
N PRO A 228 17.87 -0.96 12.54
CA PRO A 228 17.24 -0.52 13.79
C PRO A 228 17.70 0.85 14.33
N PRO A 229 19.01 1.20 14.32
CA PRO A 229 19.52 2.52 14.70
C PRO A 229 18.92 3.71 13.94
N GLU A 230 18.33 3.50 12.76
CA GLU A 230 17.86 4.59 11.92
C GLU A 230 16.60 5.23 12.48
N GLY A 231 16.68 6.56 12.64
CA GLY A 231 15.62 7.38 13.21
C GLY A 231 14.41 7.60 12.29
N PHE A 232 13.40 8.26 12.86
CA PHE A 232 12.11 8.53 12.22
C PHE A 232 12.24 9.20 10.84
N ASN A 233 13.11 10.20 10.73
CA ASN A 233 13.23 11.02 9.52
C ASN A 233 14.03 10.33 8.40
N LEU A 234 15.02 9.48 8.72
CA LEU A 234 15.66 8.68 7.67
C LEU A 234 14.70 7.61 7.14
N ARG A 235 13.90 6.98 8.01
CA ARG A 235 12.87 6.01 7.58
C ARG A 235 11.84 6.63 6.61
N ARG A 236 11.49 7.90 6.80
CA ARG A 236 10.67 8.68 5.84
C ARG A 236 11.37 8.87 4.50
N ASP A 237 12.68 9.09 4.49
CA ASP A 237 13.46 9.16 3.25
C ASP A 237 13.50 7.80 2.55
N VAL A 238 13.71 6.70 3.28
CA VAL A 238 13.68 5.33 2.73
C VAL A 238 12.30 4.99 2.16
N TYR A 239 11.20 5.45 2.76
CA TYR A 239 9.87 5.32 2.17
C TYR A 239 9.81 5.90 0.75
N VAL A 240 10.44 7.05 0.50
CA VAL A 240 10.47 7.67 -0.84
C VAL A 240 11.20 6.76 -1.84
N ARG A 241 12.29 6.12 -1.42
CA ARG A 241 13.07 5.17 -2.23
C ARG A 241 12.22 3.94 -2.59
N ILE A 242 11.57 3.33 -1.59
CA ILE A 242 10.73 2.15 -1.78
C ILE A 242 9.48 2.46 -2.62
N ALA A 243 8.89 3.64 -2.45
CA ALA A 243 7.78 4.09 -3.28
C ALA A 243 8.19 4.25 -4.75
N SER A 244 9.43 4.69 -5.02
CA SER A 244 9.98 4.75 -6.39
C SER A 244 10.10 3.35 -7.00
N LEU A 245 10.65 2.39 -6.24
CA LEU A 245 10.67 0.99 -6.64
C LEU A 245 9.25 0.47 -6.94
N LEU A 246 8.27 0.76 -6.08
CA LEU A 246 6.88 0.34 -6.31
C LEU A 246 6.30 0.92 -7.61
N LYS A 247 6.57 2.21 -7.91
CA LYS A 247 6.17 2.83 -9.19
C LYS A 247 6.78 2.09 -10.38
N THR A 248 8.03 1.64 -10.28
CA THR A 248 8.68 0.84 -11.31
C THR A 248 8.03 -0.55 -11.45
N LEU A 249 7.75 -1.25 -10.35
CA LEU A 249 7.10 -2.56 -10.35
C LEU A 249 5.70 -2.53 -10.95
N ARG A 250 4.93 -1.47 -10.65
CA ARG A 250 3.55 -1.27 -11.14
C ARG A 250 3.43 -1.02 -12.64
N LYS A 251 4.54 -0.79 -13.34
CA LYS A 251 4.56 -0.77 -14.82
C LYS A 251 4.29 -2.16 -15.41
N SER A 252 4.52 -3.22 -14.64
CA SER A 252 4.45 -4.61 -15.12
C SER A 252 3.38 -5.44 -14.41
N GLU A 253 3.27 -5.33 -13.08
CA GLU A 253 2.40 -6.18 -12.26
C GLU A 253 1.63 -5.36 -11.22
N ASN A 254 0.54 -5.90 -10.68
CA ASN A 254 -0.22 -5.22 -9.64
C ASN A 254 0.46 -5.37 -8.26
N TRP A 255 1.16 -4.32 -7.82
CA TRP A 255 1.82 -4.27 -6.52
C TRP A 255 1.19 -3.24 -5.57
N VAL A 256 1.15 -3.58 -4.29
CA VAL A 256 0.73 -2.72 -3.17
C VAL A 256 1.87 -2.65 -2.15
N LEU A 257 2.16 -1.45 -1.66
CA LEU A 257 3.14 -1.25 -0.58
C LEU A 257 2.45 -1.42 0.78
N VAL A 258 3.01 -2.28 1.62
CA VAL A 258 2.60 -2.43 3.01
C VAL A 258 3.46 -1.51 3.86
N LEU A 259 2.81 -0.61 4.59
CA LEU A 259 3.49 0.38 5.42
C LEU A 259 4.05 -0.30 6.68
N PRO A 260 5.37 -0.20 6.95
CA PRO A 260 5.97 -0.82 8.12
C PRO A 260 5.55 -0.10 9.40
N PRO A 261 4.97 -0.78 10.40
CA PRO A 261 4.55 -0.15 11.65
C PRO A 261 5.72 0.55 12.34
N TRP A 262 5.46 1.72 12.92
CA TRP A 262 6.47 2.42 13.70
C TRP A 262 6.65 1.76 15.07
N GLY A 263 7.88 1.72 15.57
CA GLY A 263 8.16 1.18 16.89
C GLY A 263 9.64 1.25 17.26
N HIS A 264 9.93 1.34 18.57
CA HIS A 264 11.28 1.30 19.17
C HIS A 264 12.39 1.97 18.33
N LEU A 265 12.24 3.26 18.03
CA LEU A 265 13.32 4.03 17.43
C LEU A 265 14.32 4.47 18.50
N TYR A 266 15.62 4.39 18.22
CA TYR A 266 16.68 4.70 19.20
C TYR A 266 16.61 6.12 19.77
N HIS A 267 15.98 7.06 19.05
CA HIS A 267 15.84 8.46 19.48
C HIS A 267 14.52 8.77 20.18
N TRP A 268 13.61 7.80 20.29
CA TRP A 268 12.36 7.99 21.03
C TRP A 268 12.69 8.04 22.51
N GLN A 269 12.31 9.16 23.13
CA GLN A 269 12.83 9.62 24.41
C GLN A 269 11.96 9.17 25.58
N SER A 270 10.75 8.67 25.30
CA SER A 270 9.75 8.39 26.32
C SER A 270 9.71 6.87 26.59
N PRO A 271 10.54 6.36 27.52
CA PRO A 271 10.62 4.92 27.82
C PRO A 271 9.36 4.39 28.50
N ASP A 272 8.63 5.27 29.19
CA ASP A 272 7.47 4.91 30.02
C ASP A 272 6.19 4.69 29.22
N ILE A 273 6.20 4.99 27.91
CA ILE A 273 5.06 4.76 27.02
C ILE A 273 5.36 3.62 26.04
N LEU A 274 4.40 2.70 25.89
CA LEU A 274 4.51 1.63 24.90
C LEU A 274 4.38 2.22 23.49
N GLN A 275 5.50 2.25 22.78
CA GLN A 275 5.60 2.78 21.41
C GLN A 275 6.02 1.68 20.43
N THR A 276 5.10 0.74 20.18
CA THR A 276 5.31 -0.37 19.24
C THR A 276 4.07 -0.56 18.39
N ARG A 277 4.25 -1.10 17.17
CA ARG A 277 3.15 -1.43 16.25
C ARG A 277 2.25 -0.23 15.92
N ILE A 278 2.82 0.97 15.89
CA ILE A 278 2.07 2.20 15.64
C ILE A 278 1.79 2.32 14.13
N ALA A 279 0.53 2.54 13.77
CA ALA A 279 0.09 2.70 12.38
C ALA A 279 0.62 4.00 11.76
N TRP A 280 0.74 4.05 10.44
CA TRP A 280 1.12 5.28 9.74
C TRP A 280 0.05 6.37 9.84
N SER A 281 -1.22 5.99 9.98
CA SER A 281 -2.35 6.90 10.19
C SER A 281 -2.20 7.83 11.40
N GLU A 282 -1.38 7.44 12.38
CA GLU A 282 -1.08 8.29 13.56
C GLU A 282 -0.20 9.50 13.18
N PHE A 283 0.60 9.41 12.11
CA PHE A 283 1.54 10.47 11.73
C PHE A 283 1.28 11.08 10.35
N PHE A 284 0.68 10.31 9.43
CA PHE A 284 0.48 10.70 8.04
C PHE A 284 -0.95 10.44 7.56
N ASP A 285 -1.39 11.22 6.58
CA ASP A 285 -2.68 11.04 5.92
C ASP A 285 -2.61 9.92 4.87
N ILE A 286 -3.18 8.75 5.20
CA ILE A 286 -3.17 7.56 4.33
C ILE A 286 -3.84 7.80 2.96
N PRO A 287 -4.99 8.51 2.85
CA PRO A 287 -5.55 8.89 1.55
C PRO A 287 -4.57 9.68 0.67
N SER A 288 -3.82 10.61 1.26
CA SER A 288 -2.80 11.39 0.55
C SER A 288 -1.66 10.52 0.01
N LEU A 289 -1.17 9.55 0.79
CA LEU A 289 -0.20 8.56 0.31
C LEU A 289 -0.77 7.73 -0.85
N ASN A 290 -2.02 7.28 -0.72
CA ASN A 290 -2.73 6.47 -1.72
C ASN A 290 -2.94 7.18 -3.06
N ARG A 291 -3.00 8.52 -3.09
CA ARG A 291 -3.03 9.29 -4.34
C ARG A 291 -1.73 9.19 -5.15
N ASN A 292 -0.59 8.87 -4.52
CA ASN A 292 0.69 8.68 -5.20
C ASN A 292 0.95 7.22 -5.57
N ILE A 293 0.79 6.30 -4.61
CA ILE A 293 0.98 4.86 -4.79
C ILE A 293 0.00 4.08 -3.89
N PRO A 294 -0.44 2.86 -4.27
CA PRO A 294 -1.32 2.06 -3.43
C PRO A 294 -0.57 1.62 -2.18
N VAL A 295 -1.07 2.05 -1.03
CA VAL A 295 -0.52 1.73 0.29
C VAL A 295 -1.60 1.15 1.18
N ILE A 296 -1.20 0.18 2.00
CA ILE A 296 -2.04 -0.37 3.07
C ILE A 296 -1.24 -0.46 4.37
N GLU A 297 -1.93 -0.41 5.50
CA GLU A 297 -1.30 -0.66 6.80
C GLU A 297 -0.95 -2.15 6.95
N TYR A 298 0.02 -2.46 7.80
CA TYR A 298 0.44 -3.84 8.04
C TYR A 298 -0.68 -4.75 8.55
N GLU A 299 -1.53 -4.26 9.45
CA GLU A 299 -2.67 -5.04 9.94
C GLU A 299 -3.69 -5.36 8.82
N GLN A 300 -3.87 -4.45 7.87
CA GLN A 300 -4.69 -4.70 6.69
C GLN A 300 -4.07 -5.80 5.82
N PHE A 301 -2.75 -5.79 5.64
CA PHE A 301 -2.04 -6.88 4.97
C PHE A 301 -2.29 -8.23 5.67
N LEU A 302 -2.23 -8.30 7.01
CA LEU A 302 -2.50 -9.53 7.76
C LEU A 302 -3.92 -10.08 7.50
N ALA A 303 -4.90 -9.18 7.37
CA ALA A 303 -6.28 -9.55 7.07
C ALA A 303 -6.46 -10.02 5.61
N GLU A 304 -5.78 -9.38 4.66
CA GLU A 304 -5.92 -9.65 3.23
C GLU A 304 -5.15 -10.89 2.76
N SER A 305 -3.90 -11.06 3.20
CA SER A 305 -3.03 -12.17 2.80
C SER A 305 -3.48 -13.52 3.38
N GLY A 306 -4.32 -13.51 4.41
CA GLY A 306 -4.85 -14.72 5.06
C GLY A 306 -4.01 -15.25 6.20
N GLY A 307 -3.04 -14.47 6.70
CA GLY A 307 -2.29 -14.76 7.91
C GLY A 307 -0.99 -13.96 8.00
N PRO A 308 -0.23 -14.12 9.11
CA PRO A 308 1.00 -13.37 9.34
C PRO A 308 2.20 -14.01 8.64
N PHE A 309 2.03 -14.37 7.35
CA PHE A 309 3.06 -15.04 6.57
C PHE A 309 3.63 -14.12 5.50
N ILE A 310 4.95 -14.03 5.46
CA ILE A 310 5.71 -13.36 4.40
C ILE A 310 6.44 -14.45 3.62
N GLU A 311 6.09 -14.63 2.35
CA GLU A 311 6.66 -15.69 1.52
C GLU A 311 8.17 -15.58 1.31
N GLN A 312 8.68 -14.38 1.03
CA GLN A 312 10.10 -14.16 0.80
C GLN A 312 10.61 -12.93 1.56
N VAL A 313 11.70 -13.09 2.30
CA VAL A 313 12.47 -11.99 2.90
C VAL A 313 13.83 -11.92 2.20
N TYR A 314 14.18 -10.74 1.71
CA TYR A 314 15.52 -10.44 1.22
C TYR A 314 16.20 -9.48 2.18
N VAL A 315 17.33 -9.90 2.74
CA VAL A 315 18.18 -9.03 3.56
C VAL A 315 19.18 -8.35 2.65
N LEU A 316 19.04 -7.04 2.47
CA LEU A 316 19.94 -6.26 1.62
C LEU A 316 21.27 -6.01 2.34
N GLN A 317 22.37 -6.13 1.60
CA GLN A 317 23.72 -5.93 2.10
C GLN A 317 24.61 -5.33 1.01
N GLY A 318 25.78 -4.82 1.39
CA GLY A 318 26.82 -4.46 0.44
C GLY A 318 27.44 -5.68 -0.26
N TYR A 319 28.27 -5.44 -1.27
CA TYR A 319 29.15 -6.47 -1.82
C TYR A 319 30.36 -6.63 -0.91
N ALA A 320 30.71 -7.88 -0.53
CA ALA A 320 31.79 -8.17 0.40
C ALA A 320 33.17 -7.73 -0.14
N GLU A 321 33.33 -7.76 -1.46
CA GLU A 321 34.51 -7.29 -2.18
C GLU A 321 34.61 -5.75 -2.27
N GLY A 322 33.56 -5.01 -1.88
CA GLY A 322 33.47 -3.57 -2.04
C GLY A 322 33.43 -3.14 -3.51
N TRP A 323 33.99 -1.96 -3.80
CA TRP A 323 34.23 -1.47 -5.15
C TRP A 323 35.57 -0.71 -5.20
N LYS A 324 36.20 -0.67 -6.36
CA LYS A 324 37.38 0.19 -6.59
C LYS A 324 36.91 1.55 -7.09
N GLU A 325 37.70 2.60 -6.83
CA GLU A 325 37.42 3.92 -7.39
C GLU A 325 37.29 3.85 -8.91
N GLY A 326 36.22 4.43 -9.45
CA GLY A 326 35.91 4.41 -10.89
C GLY A 326 35.20 3.15 -11.41
N THR A 327 34.90 2.15 -10.56
CA THR A 327 34.19 0.92 -10.96
C THR A 327 32.81 0.77 -10.33
N TRP A 328 32.18 1.88 -9.92
CA TRP A 328 30.83 1.83 -9.36
C TRP A 328 29.82 1.52 -10.48
N GLU A 329 29.02 0.49 -10.29
CA GLU A 329 27.98 0.07 -11.23
C GLU A 329 26.71 -0.31 -10.46
N GLU A 330 25.55 -0.08 -11.07
CA GLU A 330 24.29 -0.55 -10.50
C GLU A 330 24.16 -2.06 -10.74
N LYS A 331 24.10 -2.84 -9.66
CA LYS A 331 23.97 -4.29 -9.71
C LYS A 331 23.33 -4.86 -8.46
N ILE A 332 22.77 -6.06 -8.63
CA ILE A 332 22.15 -6.82 -7.57
C ILE A 332 22.35 -8.31 -7.82
N ASP A 333 22.81 -9.02 -6.79
CA ASP A 333 23.08 -10.46 -6.86
C ASP A 333 22.64 -11.17 -5.59
N GLU A 334 22.12 -12.38 -5.74
CA GLU A 334 21.94 -13.27 -4.60
C GLU A 334 23.31 -13.81 -4.15
N LYS A 335 23.67 -13.50 -2.90
CA LYS A 335 24.98 -13.80 -2.32
C LYS A 335 24.81 -14.40 -0.93
N PRO A 336 25.82 -15.13 -0.42
CA PRO A 336 25.81 -15.54 0.98
C PRO A 336 25.67 -14.34 1.90
N CYS A 337 24.94 -14.51 2.99
CA CYS A 337 24.80 -13.48 4.02
C CYS A 337 26.16 -13.19 4.64
N ILE A 338 26.56 -11.91 4.66
CA ILE A 338 27.84 -11.45 5.22
C ILE A 338 27.76 -11.53 6.75
N ASP A 339 26.74 -10.89 7.31
CA ASP A 339 26.47 -10.90 8.74
C ASP A 339 25.60 -12.09 9.13
N GLN A 340 25.67 -12.46 10.41
CA GLN A 340 24.78 -13.46 10.97
C GLN A 340 23.33 -13.00 10.83
N LEU A 341 22.51 -13.82 10.18
CA LEU A 341 21.08 -13.54 10.02
C LEU A 341 20.41 -13.35 11.38
N VAL A 342 19.71 -12.22 11.53
CA VAL A 342 18.83 -11.92 12.66
C VAL A 342 17.58 -12.81 12.67
N TYR A 343 17.32 -13.52 11.57
CA TYR A 343 16.21 -14.44 11.41
C TYR A 343 16.62 -15.86 11.81
N SER A 344 15.77 -16.54 12.59
CA SER A 344 16.00 -17.92 13.04
C SER A 344 14.81 -18.82 12.74
N LYS A 345 15.06 -20.08 12.40
CA LYS A 345 13.98 -21.05 12.13
C LYS A 345 13.34 -21.53 13.43
N ASP A 346 12.02 -21.64 13.44
CA ASP A 346 11.27 -22.29 14.51
C ASP A 346 11.14 -23.81 14.29
N LYS A 347 10.48 -24.49 15.24
CA LYS A 347 10.26 -25.94 15.21
C LYS A 347 9.44 -26.44 14.00
N TYR A 348 8.76 -25.54 13.28
CA TYR A 348 7.99 -25.86 12.07
C TYR A 348 8.74 -25.48 10.79
N GLY A 349 9.97 -24.99 10.91
CA GLY A 349 10.82 -24.61 9.79
C GLY A 349 10.60 -23.18 9.27
N TYR A 350 9.70 -22.41 9.89
CA TYR A 350 9.44 -21.02 9.51
C TYR A 350 10.43 -20.06 10.16
N TYR A 351 10.80 -18.99 9.46
CA TYR A 351 11.69 -17.97 10.00
C TYR A 351 10.95 -17.00 10.92
N ARG A 352 11.51 -16.79 12.10
CA ARG A 352 11.13 -15.78 13.09
C ARG A 352 12.16 -14.66 13.07
N GLY A 353 11.69 -13.44 13.25
CA GLY A 353 12.52 -12.23 13.32
C GLY A 353 11.81 -11.13 14.09
N TRP A 354 12.30 -9.91 13.94
CA TRP A 354 11.72 -8.73 14.58
C TRP A 354 10.30 -8.43 14.09
N PHE A 355 10.09 -8.39 12.77
CA PHE A 355 8.81 -8.13 12.11
C PHE A 355 7.96 -7.04 12.78
N TRP A 356 8.56 -5.87 13.03
CA TRP A 356 7.93 -4.68 13.62
C TRP A 356 7.24 -4.94 14.98
N GLY A 357 7.71 -5.94 15.72
CA GLY A 357 7.18 -6.33 17.03
C GLY A 357 6.02 -7.33 16.97
N TYR A 358 5.63 -7.82 15.80
CA TYR A 358 4.60 -8.86 15.61
C TYR A 358 5.22 -10.27 15.77
N LYS A 359 5.10 -10.82 16.99
CA LYS A 359 5.67 -12.13 17.37
C LYS A 359 5.05 -13.29 16.60
N GLU A 360 3.88 -13.10 16.03
CA GLU A 360 3.10 -14.02 15.20
C GLU A 360 3.61 -14.11 13.77
N THR A 361 4.35 -13.10 13.28
CA THR A 361 4.82 -13.04 11.89
C THR A 361 5.89 -14.07 11.58
N ARG A 362 5.78 -14.71 10.42
CA ARG A 362 6.65 -15.78 9.94
C ARG A 362 7.09 -15.52 8.51
N GLY A 363 8.39 -15.63 8.27
CA GLY A 363 8.96 -15.71 6.92
C GLY A 363 8.99 -17.16 6.44
N LEU A 364 8.54 -17.46 5.21
CA LEU A 364 8.67 -18.81 4.64
C LEU A 364 10.10 -19.05 4.13
N ASN A 365 10.71 -18.05 3.51
CA ASN A 365 12.08 -18.09 3.03
C ASN A 365 12.84 -16.79 3.33
N VAL A 366 14.15 -16.90 3.61
CA VAL A 366 15.05 -15.77 3.87
C VAL A 366 16.35 -16.00 3.12
N SER A 367 16.75 -15.03 2.30
CA SER A 367 18.08 -15.00 1.67
C SER A 367 18.64 -13.58 1.63
N CYS A 368 19.93 -13.45 1.30
CA CYS A 368 20.62 -12.17 1.27
C CYS A 368 20.89 -11.72 -0.17
N LEU A 369 20.69 -10.42 -0.44
CA LEU A 369 20.99 -9.81 -1.73
C LEU A 369 22.07 -8.75 -1.52
N SER A 370 23.20 -8.92 -2.19
CA SER A 370 24.18 -7.85 -2.29
C SER A 370 23.71 -6.85 -3.34
N VAL A 371 23.64 -5.57 -2.97
CA VAL A 371 23.08 -4.51 -3.81
C VAL A 371 23.98 -3.28 -3.84
N GLN A 372 24.12 -2.69 -5.03
CA GLN A 372 24.72 -1.40 -5.29
C GLN A 372 23.81 -0.68 -6.29
N GLY A 373 23.29 0.50 -5.94
CA GLY A 373 22.50 1.30 -6.87
C GLY A 373 21.19 1.84 -6.29
N SER A 374 20.39 2.37 -7.19
CA SER A 374 19.09 2.95 -6.88
C SER A 374 18.04 1.88 -6.54
N ALA A 375 16.97 2.27 -5.85
CA ALA A 375 15.93 1.33 -5.41
C ALA A 375 15.34 0.49 -6.55
N SER A 376 15.18 1.06 -7.75
CA SER A 376 14.68 0.34 -8.92
C SER A 376 15.59 -0.78 -9.43
N VAL A 377 16.87 -0.85 -9.00
CA VAL A 377 17.79 -1.96 -9.34
C VAL A 377 17.25 -3.31 -8.88
N VAL A 378 16.38 -3.33 -7.85
CA VAL A 378 15.78 -4.54 -7.28
C VAL A 378 14.64 -5.09 -8.16
N ALA A 379 14.05 -4.26 -9.04
CA ALA A 379 12.85 -4.62 -9.79
C ALA A 379 12.99 -5.89 -10.66
N PRO A 380 14.12 -6.16 -11.36
CA PRO A 380 14.28 -7.38 -12.13
C PRO A 380 14.19 -8.65 -11.27
N ILE A 381 14.74 -8.65 -10.06
CA ILE A 381 14.66 -9.80 -9.14
C ILE A 381 13.19 -10.03 -8.73
N LEU A 382 12.47 -8.97 -8.36
CA LEU A 382 11.08 -9.08 -7.91
C LEU A 382 10.11 -9.51 -9.00
N LEU A 383 10.36 -9.13 -10.26
CA LEU A 383 9.50 -9.46 -11.40
C LEU A 383 9.84 -10.79 -12.07
N LYS A 384 11.13 -11.16 -12.14
CA LYS A 384 11.57 -12.34 -12.93
C LYS A 384 11.96 -13.53 -12.06
N ASN A 385 12.59 -13.29 -10.92
CA ASN A 385 13.26 -14.34 -10.14
C ASN A 385 12.39 -14.88 -9.00
N THR A 386 11.30 -14.20 -8.65
CA THR A 386 10.39 -14.66 -7.60
C THR A 386 8.93 -14.60 -8.04
N SER A 387 8.20 -15.70 -7.82
CA SER A 387 6.75 -15.76 -7.92
C SER A 387 6.04 -15.48 -6.60
N ALA A 388 6.77 -15.02 -5.58
CA ALA A 388 6.23 -14.81 -4.25
C ALA A 388 5.18 -13.69 -4.25
N GLN A 389 4.05 -13.94 -3.60
CA GLN A 389 2.97 -12.97 -3.46
C GLN A 389 3.34 -11.84 -2.51
N SER A 390 4.06 -12.11 -1.42
CA SER A 390 4.51 -11.11 -0.46
C SER A 390 6.04 -11.15 -0.31
N VAL A 391 6.70 -10.02 -0.57
CA VAL A 391 8.15 -9.90 -0.48
C VAL A 391 8.53 -8.79 0.49
N MET A 392 9.41 -9.08 1.45
CA MET A 392 9.97 -8.11 2.39
C MET A 392 11.43 -7.80 2.03
N LEU A 393 11.76 -6.52 1.89
CA LEU A 393 13.12 -6.02 1.76
C LEU A 393 13.60 -5.49 3.12
N ASP A 394 14.40 -6.27 3.83
CA ASP A 394 15.06 -5.83 5.05
C ASP A 394 16.33 -5.04 4.70
N ARG A 395 16.76 -4.13 5.58
CA ARG A 395 17.92 -3.24 5.37
C ARG A 395 17.78 -2.34 4.14
N ALA A 396 16.56 -1.82 3.93
CA ALA A 396 16.20 -0.99 2.78
C ALA A 396 17.02 0.32 2.65
N GLU A 397 17.74 0.76 3.69
CA GLU A 397 18.64 1.91 3.62
C GLU A 397 19.80 1.74 2.63
N ASN A 398 20.15 0.50 2.28
CA ASN A 398 21.20 0.19 1.29
C ASN A 398 20.81 0.64 -0.13
N LEU A 399 19.53 0.89 -0.39
CA LEU A 399 19.05 1.37 -1.68
C LEU A 399 19.17 2.88 -1.76
N LEU A 400 19.64 3.39 -2.89
CA LEU A 400 19.70 4.83 -3.19
C LEU A 400 18.40 5.32 -3.85
N HIS A 401 18.24 6.64 -3.96
CA HIS A 401 17.15 7.25 -4.73
C HIS A 401 17.41 7.10 -6.24
N ASP A 402 16.38 6.73 -7.02
CA ASP A 402 16.48 6.63 -8.49
C ASP A 402 16.84 7.98 -9.14
N HIS A 403 16.12 9.04 -8.77
CA HIS A 403 16.43 10.39 -9.21
C HIS A 403 16.07 11.39 -8.11
N TYR A 404 17.05 11.67 -7.24
CA TYR A 404 16.87 12.59 -6.13
C TYR A 404 16.55 14.01 -6.62
N GLY A 405 15.55 14.66 -6.01
CA GLY A 405 15.08 15.99 -6.41
C GLY A 405 14.26 16.01 -7.72
N GLY A 406 14.03 14.86 -8.35
CA GLY A 406 13.19 14.73 -9.54
C GLY A 406 11.69 14.88 -9.27
N LYS A 407 10.88 14.89 -10.34
CA LYS A 407 9.42 14.95 -10.23
C LYS A 407 8.82 13.80 -9.42
N ASP A 408 9.29 12.56 -9.64
CA ASP A 408 8.78 11.40 -8.91
C ASP A 408 9.16 11.41 -7.43
N TYR A 409 10.36 11.89 -7.11
CA TYR A 409 10.79 12.16 -5.74
C TYR A 409 9.84 13.16 -5.07
N TRP A 410 9.61 14.31 -5.70
CA TRP A 410 8.75 15.37 -5.15
C TRP A 410 7.28 14.96 -5.06
N ASN A 411 6.74 14.20 -6.02
CA ASN A 411 5.38 13.67 -5.91
C ASN A 411 5.23 12.75 -4.70
N THR A 412 6.19 11.85 -4.46
CA THR A 412 6.17 10.99 -3.28
C THR A 412 6.39 11.79 -2.00
N ARG A 413 7.29 12.78 -1.99
CA ARG A 413 7.51 13.62 -0.81
C ARG A 413 6.31 14.49 -0.47
N ARG A 414 5.62 15.03 -1.48
CA ARG A 414 4.38 15.83 -1.32
C ARG A 414 3.19 14.98 -0.88
N SER A 415 3.17 13.69 -1.22
CA SER A 415 2.11 12.79 -0.76
C SER A 415 2.18 12.47 0.73
N MET A 416 3.35 12.66 1.37
CA MET A 416 3.56 12.47 2.81
C MET A 416 3.02 13.63 3.63
N VAL A 417 1.71 13.90 3.50
CA VAL A 417 0.99 14.90 4.27
C VAL A 417 0.86 14.43 5.71
N PHE A 418 1.17 15.29 6.69
CA PHE A 418 1.01 14.95 8.10
C PHE A 418 -0.47 14.74 8.47
N ALA A 419 -0.71 13.86 9.43
CA ALA A 419 -2.05 13.58 9.94
C ALA A 419 -2.73 14.87 10.42
N LYS A 420 -4.01 15.02 10.07
CA LYS A 420 -4.77 16.26 10.32
C LYS A 420 -4.76 16.69 11.78
N HIS A 421 -4.86 15.74 12.71
CA HIS A 421 -4.90 16.05 14.13
C HIS A 421 -3.58 16.69 14.62
N LEU A 422 -2.42 16.29 14.08
CA LEU A 422 -1.12 16.88 14.40
C LEU A 422 -0.98 18.30 13.83
N ARG A 423 -1.41 18.51 12.58
CA ARG A 423 -1.43 19.84 11.95
C ARG A 423 -2.28 20.82 12.76
N VAL A 424 -3.49 20.41 13.15
CA VAL A 424 -4.39 21.22 13.99
C VAL A 424 -3.76 21.59 15.34
N VAL A 425 -3.00 20.70 15.97
CA VAL A 425 -2.28 21.01 17.22
C VAL A 425 -1.19 22.04 16.95
N GLY A 426 -0.39 21.86 15.90
CA GLY A 426 0.63 22.82 15.49
C GLY A 426 0.05 24.20 15.16
N ASP A 427 -1.09 24.27 14.48
CA ASP A 427 -1.77 25.52 14.13
C ASP A 427 -2.37 26.22 15.36
N LYS A 428 -2.92 25.46 16.30
CA LYS A 428 -3.36 26.00 17.60
C LYS A 428 -2.19 26.59 18.36
N PHE A 429 -1.04 25.91 18.37
CA PHE A 429 0.17 26.41 19.01
C PHE A 429 0.69 27.69 18.35
N ARG A 430 0.82 27.68 17.01
CA ARG A 430 1.20 28.85 16.19
C ARG A 430 0.32 30.06 16.50
N LYS A 431 -1.00 29.87 16.51
CA LYS A 431 -1.95 30.94 16.79
C LYS A 431 -1.81 31.47 18.22
N LYS A 432 -1.71 30.58 19.21
CA LYS A 432 -1.72 30.95 20.63
C LYS A 432 -0.42 31.62 21.06
N TYR A 433 0.74 31.07 20.67
CA TYR A 433 2.03 31.49 21.22
C TYR A 433 2.89 32.28 20.24
N LEU A 434 2.68 32.12 18.93
CA LEU A 434 3.56 32.69 17.90
C LEU A 434 2.88 33.76 17.02
N GLN A 435 1.61 34.10 17.30
CA GLN A 435 0.81 35.05 16.50
C GLN A 435 0.82 34.71 15.00
N SER A 436 0.75 33.42 14.70
CA SER A 436 0.95 32.84 13.37
C SER A 436 -0.30 32.07 12.93
N THR A 437 -0.74 32.32 11.69
CA THR A 437 -1.91 31.68 11.04
C THR A 437 -1.67 31.65 9.54
N ASP A 438 -2.20 30.66 8.82
CA ASP A 438 -1.91 30.52 7.39
C ASP A 438 -2.35 31.73 6.54
N GLU A 439 -3.42 32.41 6.94
CA GLU A 439 -3.88 33.64 6.29
C GLU A 439 -2.88 34.80 6.45
N ALA A 440 -2.40 35.02 7.67
CA ALA A 440 -1.42 36.07 7.96
C ALA A 440 -0.04 35.76 7.37
N ASP A 441 0.34 34.48 7.37
CA ASP A 441 1.66 33.98 7.01
C ASP A 441 1.79 33.70 5.50
N LYS A 442 0.68 33.78 4.75
CA LYS A 442 0.57 33.41 3.34
C LYS A 442 1.04 31.97 3.07
N THR A 443 0.72 31.05 3.98
CA THR A 443 1.06 29.62 3.91
C THR A 443 -0.17 28.76 3.68
N GLN A 444 -1.13 29.26 2.87
CA GLN A 444 -2.38 28.55 2.61
C GLN A 444 -2.14 27.13 2.10
N TYR A 445 -2.79 26.18 2.75
CA TYR A 445 -2.62 24.76 2.53
C TYR A 445 -3.83 24.18 1.77
N ASN A 446 -3.57 23.26 0.83
CA ASN A 446 -4.63 22.51 0.16
C ASN A 446 -4.58 21.05 0.64
N GLU A 447 -5.72 20.54 1.12
CA GLU A 447 -5.85 19.14 1.58
C GLU A 447 -5.59 18.12 0.44
N ASP A 448 -5.85 18.50 -0.82
CA ASP A 448 -5.38 17.74 -1.97
C ASP A 448 -4.00 18.23 -2.41
N TRP A 449 -2.97 17.54 -1.93
CA TRP A 449 -1.57 17.85 -2.26
C TRP A 449 -1.31 17.87 -3.77
N THR A 450 -2.08 17.14 -4.58
CA THR A 450 -1.87 17.08 -6.05
C THR A 450 -2.16 18.44 -6.71
N GLN A 451 -3.07 19.21 -6.12
CA GLN A 451 -3.47 20.54 -6.56
C GLN A 451 -2.64 21.65 -5.93
N MET A 452 -1.88 21.36 -4.87
CA MET A 452 -1.01 22.32 -4.21
C MET A 452 0.21 22.63 -5.07
N LYS A 453 0.14 23.74 -5.82
CA LYS A 453 1.26 24.29 -6.58
C LYS A 453 1.47 25.74 -6.18
N VAL A 454 2.54 25.98 -5.43
CA VAL A 454 2.87 27.30 -4.91
C VAL A 454 4.11 27.83 -5.63
N LYS A 455 4.09 29.11 -6.01
CA LYS A 455 5.25 29.79 -6.59
C LYS A 455 6.29 30.00 -5.50
N THR A 456 7.52 29.58 -5.72
CA THR A 456 8.62 29.78 -4.76
C THR A 456 8.75 31.26 -4.38
N GLY A 457 8.87 31.53 -3.07
CA GLY A 457 9.02 32.87 -2.50
C GLY A 457 7.70 33.62 -2.25
N THR A 458 6.53 32.99 -2.37
CA THR A 458 5.25 33.65 -2.04
C THR A 458 4.85 33.50 -0.58
N ALA A 459 5.32 32.46 0.11
CA ALA A 459 5.08 32.28 1.54
C ALA A 459 5.92 33.28 2.35
N LEU A 460 5.29 33.91 3.34
CA LEU A 460 5.94 34.88 4.24
C LEU A 460 6.39 34.23 5.55
N GLY A 461 5.55 33.38 6.14
CA GLY A 461 5.77 32.77 7.45
C GLY A 461 5.42 33.68 8.62
N GLY A 462 5.12 33.03 9.76
CA GLY A 462 4.74 33.71 10.99
C GLY A 462 5.86 34.57 11.57
N PRO A 463 5.53 35.54 12.45
CA PRO A 463 6.48 36.52 12.98
C PRO A 463 7.40 35.91 14.07
N TYR A 464 8.11 34.84 13.74
CA TYR A 464 9.05 34.15 14.61
C TYR A 464 10.17 33.47 13.81
N LEU A 465 11.31 33.26 14.47
CA LEU A 465 12.43 32.47 13.98
C LEU A 465 12.23 30.99 14.34
N GLY A 466 12.35 30.09 13.37
CA GLY A 466 12.31 28.65 13.59
C GLY A 466 13.71 28.09 13.72
N VAL A 467 13.98 27.38 14.81
CA VAL A 467 15.29 26.81 15.12
C VAL A 467 15.16 25.32 15.34
N HIS A 468 16.03 24.53 14.70
CA HIS A 468 16.21 23.12 15.06
C HIS A 468 17.64 22.87 15.55
N LEU A 469 17.77 22.48 16.82
CA LEU A 469 19.04 22.13 17.48
C LEU A 469 19.06 20.63 17.82
N ARG A 470 19.83 19.86 17.05
CA ARG A 470 20.10 18.45 17.34
C ARG A 470 21.34 18.33 18.23
N ARG A 471 21.17 17.70 19.40
CA ARG A 471 22.13 17.66 20.52
C ARG A 471 22.53 16.21 20.84
N ARG A 472 22.06 15.65 21.97
CA ARG A 472 22.29 14.28 22.49
C ARG A 472 23.43 13.46 21.84
N ASP A 473 23.07 12.39 21.14
CA ASP A 473 23.97 11.44 20.47
C ASP A 473 24.75 12.11 19.35
N PHE A 474 24.13 13.10 18.71
CA PHE A 474 24.68 13.80 17.56
C PHE A 474 25.94 14.58 17.89
N ILE A 475 26.01 15.23 19.06
CA ILE A 475 27.20 16.00 19.48
C ILE A 475 28.44 15.11 19.48
N TRP A 476 28.35 13.84 19.91
CA TRP A 476 29.53 12.99 20.02
C TRP A 476 30.19 12.70 18.66
N GLY A 477 29.40 12.59 17.60
CA GLY A 477 29.88 12.37 16.22
C GLY A 477 30.13 13.65 15.41
N HIS A 478 29.57 14.79 15.84
CA HIS A 478 29.48 16.04 15.06
C HIS A 478 29.92 17.28 15.87
N ARG A 479 30.98 17.15 16.67
CA ARG A 479 31.44 18.26 17.55
C ARG A 479 31.92 19.49 16.78
N GLU A 480 32.41 19.29 15.56
CA GLU A 480 33.08 20.34 14.79
C GLU A 480 32.13 21.15 13.92
N ASP A 481 30.96 20.62 13.58
CA ASP A 481 29.96 21.21 12.67
C ASP A 481 28.63 21.59 13.37
N VAL A 482 28.58 21.44 14.70
CA VAL A 482 27.45 21.85 15.56
C VAL A 482 27.93 22.90 16.56
N PRO A 483 27.17 23.98 16.81
CA PRO A 483 27.58 25.04 17.72
C PRO A 483 27.53 24.60 19.19
N SER A 484 28.24 25.33 20.05
CA SER A 484 27.95 25.34 21.49
C SER A 484 26.57 25.98 21.75
N LEU A 485 26.00 25.81 22.95
CA LEU A 485 24.73 26.47 23.30
C LEU A 485 24.86 28.00 23.25
N GLN A 486 25.97 28.55 23.75
CA GLN A 486 26.25 29.99 23.71
C GLN A 486 26.43 30.48 22.27
N GLY A 487 27.12 29.70 21.43
CA GLY A 487 27.29 30.00 20.00
C GLY A 487 25.95 30.00 19.24
N ALA A 488 25.09 29.01 19.52
CA ALA A 488 23.75 28.94 18.96
C ALA A 488 22.90 30.14 19.38
N VAL A 489 22.87 30.48 20.67
CA VAL A 489 22.12 31.64 21.19
C VAL A 489 22.62 32.96 20.58
N LYS A 490 23.94 33.15 20.49
CA LYS A 490 24.52 34.34 19.83
C LYS A 490 24.06 34.46 18.37
N LYS A 491 24.05 33.34 17.64
CA LYS A 491 23.56 33.32 16.26
C LYS A 491 22.05 33.60 16.17
N ILE A 492 21.27 33.07 17.11
CA ILE A 492 19.82 33.32 17.21
C ILE A 492 19.54 34.81 17.40
N TYR A 493 20.16 35.48 18.38
CA TYR A 493 19.95 36.92 18.58
C TYR A 493 20.36 37.76 17.37
N SER A 494 21.47 37.40 16.71
CA SER A 494 21.88 38.07 15.47
C SER A 494 20.83 37.95 14.36
N LEU A 495 20.15 36.81 14.25
CA LEU A 495 19.07 36.61 13.27
C LEU A 495 17.79 37.34 13.68
N LEU A 496 17.43 37.32 14.97
CA LEU A 496 16.27 38.06 15.50
C LEU A 496 16.38 39.56 15.22
N GLU A 497 17.56 40.15 15.48
CA GLU A 497 17.84 41.55 15.19
C GLU A 497 17.79 41.85 13.69
N MET A 498 18.48 41.05 12.86
CA MET A 498 18.52 41.23 11.40
C MET A 498 17.12 41.17 10.76
N LEU A 499 16.27 40.26 11.26
CA LEU A 499 14.96 39.98 10.68
C LEU A 499 13.84 40.79 11.36
N ASN A 500 14.16 41.58 12.38
CA ASN A 500 13.22 42.30 13.24
C ASN A 500 12.11 41.37 13.78
N LEU A 501 12.54 40.28 14.42
CA LEU A 501 11.70 39.26 15.03
C LEU A 501 11.91 39.25 16.54
N GLU A 502 10.82 39.14 17.32
CA GLU A 502 10.88 39.10 18.78
C GLU A 502 10.89 37.66 19.33
N LYS A 503 10.22 36.73 18.62
CA LYS A 503 10.03 35.36 19.09
C LYS A 503 10.90 34.36 18.35
N VAL A 504 11.31 33.32 19.06
CA VAL A 504 12.01 32.16 18.50
C VAL A 504 11.36 30.86 18.97
N PHE A 505 11.00 30.01 18.03
CA PHE A 505 10.56 28.65 18.30
C PHE A 505 11.75 27.69 18.21
N VAL A 506 11.96 26.88 19.25
CA VAL A 506 13.08 25.93 19.32
C VAL A 506 12.57 24.49 19.36
N ALA A 507 12.83 23.75 18.28
CA ALA A 507 12.75 22.29 18.25
C ALA A 507 14.11 21.70 18.63
N THR A 508 14.16 20.92 19.71
CA THR A 508 15.42 20.31 20.16
C THR A 508 15.17 19.02 20.91
N ASP A 509 16.11 18.09 20.75
CA ASP A 509 16.19 16.83 21.48
C ASP A 509 17.09 16.94 22.72
N ALA A 510 17.58 18.14 23.06
CA ALA A 510 18.41 18.41 24.23
C ALA A 510 17.83 17.78 25.52
N VAL A 511 18.73 17.41 26.43
CA VAL A 511 18.34 16.95 27.78
C VAL A 511 17.84 18.13 28.61
N GLU A 512 17.08 17.85 29.66
CA GLU A 512 16.41 18.88 30.47
C GLU A 512 17.39 19.94 31.00
N GLU A 513 18.59 19.54 31.41
CA GLU A 513 19.61 20.49 31.89
C GLU A 513 20.09 21.47 30.81
N GLU A 514 20.23 21.01 29.57
CA GLU A 514 20.58 21.86 28.42
C GLU A 514 19.41 22.77 28.03
N VAL A 515 18.18 22.26 28.11
CA VAL A 515 16.96 23.04 27.84
C VAL A 515 16.82 24.17 28.86
N GLU A 516 17.01 23.89 30.15
CA GLU A 516 16.96 24.89 31.22
C GLU A 516 18.08 25.94 31.09
N LEU A 517 19.27 25.53 30.66
CA LEU A 517 20.33 26.48 30.31
C LEU A 517 19.95 27.34 29.10
N LEU A 518 19.34 26.73 28.07
CA LEU A 518 18.89 27.45 26.89
C LEU A 518 17.81 28.47 27.23
N LYS A 519 16.83 28.13 28.09
CA LYS A 519 15.81 29.06 28.62
C LYS A 519 16.44 30.26 29.33
N LYS A 520 17.49 30.03 30.13
CA LYS A 520 18.21 31.11 30.84
C LYS A 520 18.96 32.04 29.88
N LEU A 521 19.56 31.49 28.82
CA LEU A 521 20.32 32.27 27.83
C LEU A 521 19.42 32.93 26.77
N LEU A 522 18.24 32.36 26.52
CA LEU A 522 17.27 32.78 25.52
C LEU A 522 15.85 32.81 26.11
N PRO A 523 15.50 33.81 26.94
CA PRO A 523 14.20 33.89 27.60
C PRO A 523 13.01 34.04 26.65
N GLU A 524 13.25 34.58 25.45
CA GLU A 524 12.27 34.73 24.36
C GLU A 524 11.90 33.40 23.68
N MET A 525 12.57 32.29 24.04
CA MET A 525 12.33 31.01 23.39
C MET A 525 10.95 30.46 23.76
N VAL A 526 10.28 29.94 22.74
CA VAL A 526 9.03 29.22 22.84
C VAL A 526 9.27 27.79 22.38
N ARG A 527 8.78 26.82 23.14
CA ARG A 527 8.90 25.38 22.83
C ARG A 527 7.54 24.71 22.96
N PHE A 528 7.30 23.68 22.15
CA PHE A 528 6.16 22.80 22.35
C PHE A 528 6.49 21.83 23.49
N GLU A 529 5.88 22.06 24.65
CA GLU A 529 6.03 21.20 25.84
C GLU A 529 4.70 20.45 26.06
N PRO A 530 4.61 19.17 25.65
CA PRO A 530 3.37 18.40 25.76
C PRO A 530 3.07 18.01 27.21
N SER A 531 1.79 17.95 27.56
CA SER A 531 1.33 17.23 28.75
C SER A 531 1.55 15.72 28.61
N LEU A 532 1.47 14.98 29.73
CA LEU A 532 1.58 13.51 29.70
C LEU A 532 0.51 12.87 28.80
N GLU A 533 -0.72 13.41 28.83
CA GLU A 533 -1.82 12.96 27.98
C GLU A 533 -1.53 13.20 26.49
N GLU A 534 -0.99 14.37 26.14
CA GLU A 534 -0.58 14.69 24.76
C GLU A 534 0.58 13.82 24.30
N LEU A 535 1.54 13.50 25.19
CA LEU A 535 2.64 12.59 24.89
C LEU A 535 2.13 11.16 24.66
N GLU A 536 1.20 10.68 25.48
CA GLU A 536 0.58 9.36 25.29
C GLU A 536 -0.26 9.29 24.00
N LEU A 537 -0.92 10.39 23.63
CA LEU A 537 -1.75 10.48 22.44
C LEU A 537 -0.92 10.57 21.16
N TYR A 538 0.02 11.53 21.10
CA TYR A 538 0.77 11.83 19.88
C TYR A 538 2.03 11.00 19.73
N LYS A 539 2.52 10.39 20.82
CA LYS A 539 3.78 9.63 20.84
C LYS A 539 4.98 10.51 20.44
N ASP A 540 6.19 9.99 20.54
CA ASP A 540 7.39 10.77 20.20
C ASP A 540 7.43 11.17 18.71
N GLY A 541 6.89 10.32 17.84
CA GLY A 541 6.75 10.61 16.41
C GLY A 541 5.82 11.80 16.11
N GLY A 542 4.68 11.90 16.81
CA GLY A 542 3.73 13.00 16.61
C GLY A 542 4.27 14.32 17.15
N LEU A 543 4.99 14.30 18.27
CA LEU A 543 5.70 15.47 18.78
C LEU A 543 6.76 15.97 17.79
N ALA A 544 7.55 15.07 17.23
CA ALA A 544 8.51 15.40 16.19
C ALA A 544 7.84 16.02 14.95
N VAL A 545 6.67 15.53 14.56
CA VAL A 545 5.88 16.10 13.45
C VAL A 545 5.37 17.51 13.79
N ILE A 546 4.86 17.72 15.01
CA ILE A 546 4.38 19.04 15.47
C ILE A 546 5.53 20.06 15.47
N ASP A 547 6.70 19.70 16.00
CA ASP A 547 7.89 20.55 15.98
C ASP A 547 8.30 20.90 14.54
N GLN A 548 8.31 19.92 13.63
CA GLN A 548 8.62 20.17 12.22
C GLN A 548 7.60 21.09 11.56
N TRP A 549 6.31 20.89 11.85
CA TRP A 549 5.24 21.72 11.33
C TRP A 549 5.39 23.17 11.79
N ILE A 550 5.65 23.40 13.07
CA ILE A 550 5.85 24.75 13.61
C ILE A 550 7.13 25.37 13.03
N CYS A 551 8.24 24.64 12.93
CA CYS A 551 9.46 25.13 12.29
C CYS A 551 9.24 25.47 10.80
N ALA A 552 8.46 24.68 10.08
CA ALA A 552 8.20 24.89 8.66
C ALA A 552 7.45 26.20 8.40
N HIS A 553 6.64 26.68 9.34
CA HIS A 553 5.85 27.91 9.19
C HIS A 553 6.53 29.20 9.67
N ALA A 554 7.78 29.11 10.15
CA ALA A 554 8.54 30.28 10.59
C ALA A 554 8.89 31.21 9.42
N ARG A 555 9.05 32.51 9.68
CA ARG A 555 9.55 33.48 8.68
C ARG A 555 10.94 33.12 8.17
N TYR A 556 11.77 32.61 9.07
CA TYR A 556 13.12 32.15 8.76
C TYR A 556 13.39 30.86 9.54
N PHE A 557 14.06 29.92 8.91
CA PHE A 557 14.45 28.66 9.52
C PHE A 557 15.96 28.47 9.49
N ILE A 558 16.51 28.00 10.60
CA ILE A 558 17.89 27.54 10.72
C ILE A 558 17.94 26.17 11.41
N GLY A 559 18.58 25.22 10.74
CA GLY A 559 18.69 23.82 11.17
C GLY A 559 20.06 23.45 11.73
N THR A 560 20.23 22.16 12.00
CA THR A 560 21.51 21.57 12.40
C THR A 560 22.17 20.87 11.21
N SER A 561 23.50 20.93 11.15
CA SER A 561 24.31 20.23 10.14
C SER A 561 23.89 18.77 9.97
N VAL A 562 23.79 18.32 8.72
CA VAL A 562 23.49 16.95 8.26
C VAL A 562 22.32 16.22 8.94
N SER A 563 21.45 16.94 9.65
CA SER A 563 20.34 16.34 10.37
C SER A 563 19.18 16.04 9.42
N THR A 564 18.77 14.76 9.38
CA THR A 564 17.60 14.32 8.62
C THR A 564 16.30 14.98 9.11
N PHE A 565 16.21 15.37 10.39
CA PHE A 565 15.10 16.16 10.92
C PHE A 565 15.03 17.54 10.25
N SER A 566 16.16 18.24 10.14
CA SER A 566 16.25 19.52 9.41
C SER A 566 15.93 19.36 7.93
N PHE A 567 16.40 18.29 7.28
CA PHE A 567 16.10 18.05 5.86
C PHE A 567 14.60 17.92 5.60
N ARG A 568 13.86 17.26 6.49
CA ARG A 568 12.39 17.15 6.34
C ARG A 568 11.69 18.49 6.51
N ILE A 569 12.22 19.40 7.34
CA ILE A 569 11.72 20.78 7.46
C ILE A 569 12.05 21.57 6.19
N HIS A 570 13.26 21.45 5.63
CA HIS A 570 13.62 22.14 4.39
C HIS A 570 12.63 21.82 3.26
N GLU A 571 12.29 20.54 3.11
CA GLU A 571 11.34 20.09 2.10
C GLU A 571 9.92 20.56 2.36
N GLU A 572 9.48 20.59 3.62
CA GLU A 572 8.15 21.10 3.97
C GLU A 572 8.04 22.60 3.65
N ARG A 573 9.12 23.36 3.89
CA ARG A 573 9.22 24.78 3.51
C ARG A 573 9.23 24.96 1.98
N GLU A 574 9.89 24.08 1.25
CA GLU A 574 9.87 24.09 -0.22
C GLU A 574 8.46 23.82 -0.76
N ILE A 575 7.71 22.89 -0.14
CA ILE A 575 6.30 22.58 -0.49
C ILE A 575 5.39 23.79 -0.21
N LEU A 576 5.58 24.45 0.93
CA LEU A 576 4.84 25.66 1.31
C LEU A 576 5.21 26.88 0.45
N GLY A 577 6.29 26.82 -0.33
CA GLY A 577 6.70 27.87 -1.26
C GLY A 577 7.46 29.02 -0.61
N PHE A 578 8.22 28.75 0.46
CA PHE A 578 9.13 29.73 1.07
C PHE A 578 10.30 30.09 0.13
N ASP A 579 10.90 31.26 0.34
CA ASP A 579 12.14 31.63 -0.34
C ASP A 579 13.29 30.73 0.17
N PRO A 580 14.09 30.10 -0.71
CA PRO A 580 15.22 29.25 -0.33
C PRO A 580 16.19 29.90 0.65
N LYS A 581 16.39 31.22 0.59
CA LYS A 581 17.26 31.98 1.51
C LYS A 581 16.78 31.92 2.96
N THR A 582 15.49 31.66 3.17
CA THR A 582 14.88 31.52 4.51
C THR A 582 14.81 30.07 4.98
N THR A 583 15.25 29.11 4.15
CA THR A 583 15.03 27.67 4.35
C THR A 583 16.33 26.91 4.53
N TYR A 584 17.28 27.04 3.60
CA TYR A 584 18.49 26.21 3.56
C TYR A 584 19.61 26.86 4.37
N ASN A 585 19.41 26.93 5.69
CA ASN A 585 20.36 27.52 6.61
C ASN A 585 20.69 26.54 7.72
N ARG A 586 21.95 26.49 8.15
CA ARG A 586 22.39 25.71 9.31
C ARG A 586 23.23 26.53 10.27
N PHE A 587 23.27 26.09 11.52
CA PHE A 587 24.32 26.53 12.43
C PHE A 587 25.68 26.03 11.95
N CYS A 588 26.71 26.80 12.32
CA CYS A 588 28.11 26.48 12.07
C CYS A 588 28.78 26.12 13.39
N GLY A 589 29.76 25.22 13.35
CA GLY A 589 30.63 25.00 14.50
C GLY A 589 31.51 26.23 14.75
N GLU A 590 31.91 26.45 16.01
CA GLU A 590 32.71 27.62 16.38
C GLU A 590 34.11 27.62 15.77
N THR A 591 34.66 26.42 15.57
CA THR A 591 35.98 26.19 14.96
C THR A 591 35.92 25.88 13.48
N GLU A 592 34.71 25.84 12.91
CA GLU A 592 34.48 25.46 11.52
C GLU A 592 34.86 26.61 10.58
N LYS A 593 35.91 26.40 9.78
CA LYS A 593 36.40 27.42 8.84
C LYS A 593 35.50 27.56 7.61
N ASN A 594 35.00 26.43 7.11
CA ASN A 594 34.18 26.35 5.90
C ASN A 594 32.80 25.79 6.26
N CYS A 595 31.91 26.65 6.75
CA CYS A 595 30.54 26.27 7.07
C CYS A 595 29.67 26.20 5.81
N GLU A 596 29.78 25.10 5.08
CA GLU A 596 28.97 24.83 3.89
C GLU A 596 27.48 24.77 4.26
N GLN A 597 26.65 25.53 3.53
CA GLN A 597 25.21 25.55 3.75
C GLN A 597 24.53 24.36 3.05
N PRO A 598 23.36 23.92 3.53
CA PRO A 598 22.63 22.81 2.92
C PRO A 598 22.33 23.07 1.44
N ALA A 599 22.48 22.04 0.61
CA ALA A 599 22.16 22.14 -0.81
C ALA A 599 20.67 22.46 -1.02
N HIS A 600 20.38 23.41 -1.92
CA HIS A 600 19.02 23.73 -2.34
C HIS A 600 18.54 22.71 -3.37
N TRP A 601 17.62 21.85 -2.94
CA TRP A 601 16.90 20.94 -3.83
C TRP A 601 15.55 21.54 -4.18
N LYS A 602 15.43 22.11 -5.39
CA LYS A 602 14.22 22.79 -5.82
C LYS A 602 13.07 21.81 -6.05
N ILE A 603 11.86 22.17 -5.61
CA ILE A 603 10.64 21.41 -5.92
C ILE A 603 10.34 21.38 -7.42
N VAL A 604 9.96 20.19 -7.90
CA VAL A 604 9.56 19.93 -9.30
C VAL A 604 8.13 19.39 -9.31
N TYR A 605 7.24 20.04 -10.06
CA TYR A 605 5.80 19.74 -10.13
C TYR A 605 5.37 18.88 -11.34
#